data_AF-A0A4R9PZ20-F1
#
_entry.id   AF-A0A4R9PZ20-F1
#
_cell.length_a   1.000
_cell.length_b   1.000
_cell.length_c   1.000
_cell.angle_alpha   90.00
_cell.angle_beta   90.00
_cell.angle_gamma   90.00
#
_symmetry.space_group_name_H-M   'P 1'
#
loop_
_entity.id
_entity.type
_entity.pdbx_description
1 polymer ?
#
loop_
_entity_poly.entity_id
_entity_poly.type
_entity_poly.pdbx_seq_one_letter_code
_entity_poly.pdbx_strand_id
1 'polypeptide(L)' 'ARMILQVHDELVFETESSFVEDLRLQVVERMSQAAKLRVPLVVDTGVGNNWDEAH' A
#
# COMPACT_ATOMS: atom_id res chain seq x y z
N ALA A 1 -9.30 7.60 1.12
CA ALA A 1 -8.02 7.30 0.45
C ALA A 1 -8.18 7.34 -1.07
N ARG A 2 -7.15 7.81 -1.78
CA ARG A 2 -7.06 7.87 -3.25
C ARG A 2 -5.72 7.27 -3.68
N MET A 3 -5.73 6.32 -4.62
CA MET A 3 -4.50 5.87 -5.28
C MET A 3 -4.05 6.96 -6.28
N ILE A 4 -2.80 7.41 -6.17
CA ILE A 4 -2.30 8.55 -6.94
C ILE A 4 -1.23 8.15 -7.96
N LEU A 5 -0.51 7.05 -7.73
CA LEU A 5 0.56 6.58 -8.59
C LEU A 5 0.71 5.07 -8.50
N GLN A 6 1.13 4.48 -9.61
CA GLN A 6 1.70 3.13 -9.68
C GLN A 6 3.07 3.26 -10.37
N VAL A 7 4.10 2.67 -9.76
CA VAL A 7 5.45 2.64 -10.32
C VAL A 7 6.14 1.34 -9.88
N HIS A 8 6.79 0.64 -10.83
CA HIS A 8 7.34 -0.69 -10.60
C HIS A 8 6.32 -1.66 -9.98
N ASP A 9 6.50 -2.05 -8.73
CA ASP A 9 5.65 -2.91 -7.90
C ASP A 9 4.96 -2.15 -6.75
N GLU A 10 5.10 -0.82 -6.72
CA GLU A 10 4.55 0.06 -5.69
C GLU A 10 3.22 0.70 -6.11
N LEU A 11 2.33 0.84 -5.13
CA LEU A 11 1.08 1.60 -5.21
C LEU A 11 1.13 2.73 -4.18
N VAL A 12 1.05 3.97 -4.64
CA VAL A 12 1.10 5.15 -3.77
C VAL A 12 -0.32 5.66 -3.53
N PHE A 13 -0.66 5.88 -2.26
CA PHE A 13 -1.96 6.38 -1.84
C PHE A 13 -1.82 7.69 -1.07
N GLU A 14 -2.82 8.55 -1.23
CA GLU A 14 -3.02 9.74 -0.42
C GLU A 14 -4.29 9.54 0.41
N THR A 15 -4.22 9.83 1.72
CA THR A 15 -5.35 9.68 2.63
C THR A 15 -5.24 10.63 3.81
N GLU A 16 -6.37 10.88 4.48
CA GLU A 16 -6.34 11.59 5.76
C GLU A 16 -5.61 10.76 6.82
N SER A 17 -4.87 11.45 7.70
CA SER A 17 -4.05 10.83 8.74
C SER A 17 -4.85 9.96 9.71
N SER A 18 -6.11 10.29 9.96
CA SER A 18 -7.04 9.49 10.77
C SER A 18 -7.40 8.13 10.16
N PHE A 19 -7.17 7.94 8.86
CA PHE A 19 -7.56 6.74 8.11
C PHE A 19 -6.36 5.87 7.67
N VAL A 20 -5.14 6.25 8.07
CA VAL A 20 -3.90 5.57 7.64
C VAL A 20 -3.89 4.09 8.01
N GLU A 21 -4.20 3.75 9.26
CA GLU A 21 -4.14 2.35 9.72
C GLU A 21 -5.20 1.47 9.04
N ASP A 22 -6.43 1.98 8.90
CA ASP A 22 -7.51 1.26 8.22
C ASP A 22 -7.16 1.00 6.75
N LEU A 23 -6.61 2.02 6.07
CA LEU A 23 -6.14 1.87 4.70
C LEU A 23 -5.01 0.85 4.60
N ARG A 24 -4.01 0.94 5.49
CA ARG A 24 -2.84 0.06 5.50
C ARG A 24 -3.23 -1.40 5.64
N LEU A 25 -4.10 -1.72 6.61
CA LEU A 25 -4.60 -3.06 6.84
C LEU A 25 -5.34 -3.60 5.60
N GLN A 26 -6.22 -2.80 5.02
CA GLN A 26 -7.02 -3.22 3.85
C GLN A 26 -6.18 -3.38 2.58
N VAL A 27 -5.19 -2.51 2.37
CA VAL A 27 -4.30 -2.58 1.20
C VAL A 27 -3.41 -3.81 1.28
N VAL A 28 -2.77 -4.06 2.43
CA VAL A 28 -1.91 -5.25 2.63
C VAL A 28 -2.69 -6.54 2.42
N GLU A 29 -3.89 -6.64 3.00
CA GLU A 29 -4.76 -7.81 2.83
C GLU A 29 -5.08 -8.06 1.35
N ARG A 30 -5.54 -7.02 0.64
CA ARG A 30 -5.97 -7.15 -0.76
C ARG A 30 -4.80 -7.43 -1.71
N MET A 31 -3.67 -6.75 -1.51
CA MET A 31 -2.49 -6.92 -2.36
C MET A 31 -1.84 -8.30 -2.17
N SER A 32 -1.71 -8.76 -0.93
CA SER A 32 -1.13 -10.09 -0.64
C SER A 32 -2.01 -11.25 -1.12
N GLN A 33 -3.32 -11.02 -1.27
CA GLN A 33 -4.29 -12.02 -1.73
C GLN A 33 -4.72 -11.84 -3.20
N ALA A 34 -4.11 -10.89 -3.92
CA ALA A 34 -4.55 -10.53 -5.27
C ALA A 34 -4.45 -11.69 -6.28
N ALA A 35 -3.57 -12.67 -6.03
CA ALA A 35 -3.41 -13.86 -6.87
C ALA A 35 -3.03 -15.10 -6.05
N LYS A 36 -3.47 -16.28 -6.52
CA LYS A 36 -3.00 -17.57 -6.02
C LYS A 36 -1.77 -18.00 -6.80
N LEU A 37 -0.60 -17.83 -6.19
CA LEU A 37 0.68 -18.13 -6.81
C LEU A 37 1.43 -19.20 -6.01
N ARG A 38 2.38 -19.88 -6.65
CA ARG A 38 3.26 -20.85 -5.96
C ARG A 38 4.20 -20.13 -4.98
N VAL A 39 4.62 -18.92 -5.32
CA VAL A 39 5.40 -18.03 -4.45
C VAL A 39 4.42 -17.05 -3.81
N PRO A 40 4.40 -16.90 -2.47
CA PRO A 40 3.47 -16.00 -1.80
C PRO A 40 3.79 -14.54 -2.14
N LEU A 41 2.75 -13.74 -2.34
CA LEU A 41 2.88 -12.29 -2.45
C LEU A 41 3.08 -11.71 -1.05
N VAL A 42 4.12 -10.90 -0.90
CA VAL A 42 4.42 -10.15 0.33
C VAL A 42 4.27 -8.68 0.00
N VAL A 43 3.76 -7.90 0.95
CA VAL A 43 3.48 -6.47 0.79
C VAL A 43 4.08 -5.74 1.97
N ASP A 44 5.01 -4.83 1.68
CA ASP A 44 5.54 -3.86 2.63
C ASP A 44 4.81 -2.53 2.49
N THR A 45 4.80 -1.74 3.58
CA THR A 45 4.13 -0.43 3.61
C THR A 45 4.95 0.55 4.41
N GLY A 46 5.12 1.77 3.90
CA GLY A 46 5.59 2.93 4.65
C GLY A 46 4.56 4.07 4.62
N VAL A 47 4.73 5.03 5.52
CA VAL A 47 3.86 6.20 5.68
C VAL A 47 4.75 7.41 5.95
N GLY A 48 4.52 8.49 5.21
CA GLY A 48 5.30 9.72 5.32
C GLY A 48 4.51 10.93 4.82
N ASN A 49 5.02 12.13 5.09
CA ASN A 49 4.39 13.38 4.62
C ASN A 49 4.70 13.67 3.14
N ASN A 50 5.65 12.93 2.57
CA ASN A 50 5.99 12.92 1.16
C ASN A 50 6.38 11.48 0.77
N TRP A 51 6.61 11.26 -0.52
CA TRP A 51 6.90 9.94 -1.04
C TRP A 51 8.26 9.40 -0.56
N ASP A 52 9.29 10.24 -0.42
CA ASP A 52 10.62 9.82 0.06
C ASP A 52 10.57 9.31 1.50
N GLU A 53 9.73 9.90 2.36
CA GLU A 53 9.51 9.42 3.74
C GLU A 53 8.67 8.13 3.81
N ALA A 54 7.86 7.85 2.79
CA ALA A 54 6.93 6.71 2.77
C ALA A 54 7.50 5.47 2.08
N HIS A 55 8.60 5.61 1.35
CA HIS A 55 9.35 4.53 0.72
C HIS A 55 10.33 3.92 1.73
#